data_AF-A0A6C0CIQ9-F1
#
_entry.id   AF-A0A6C0CIQ9-F1
#
_cell.length_a   1.000
_cell.length_b   1.000
_cell.length_c   1.000
_cell.angle_alpha   90.00
_cell.angle_beta   90.00
_cell.angle_gamma   90.00
#
_symmetry.space_group_name_H-M   'P 1'
#
loop_
_entity.id
_entity.type
_entity.pdbx_description
1 polymer ?
#
loop_
_entity_poly.entity_id
_entity_poly.type
_entity_poly.pdbx_seq_one_letter_code
_entity_poly.pdbx_strand_id
1 'polypeptide(L)'
;MRFTHLSATQVKEFHTPRKLGIKPKPAGVLWFACEDAWRTWIKDEVGNEEWLKQYKYEYTAELGESKLIVLKTYKDIQEFNTKFSGDEDYNTINWDRVRKETGKSGIFVKNPRIFKARQDFLWYSSFDICSVGVWSSDAIRSFVGKKI
;
A
#
# COMPACT_ATOMS: atom_id res chain seq x y z
N MET A 1 -6.06 -2.52 13.95
CA MET A 1 -5.55 -3.51 12.98
C MET A 1 -4.04 -3.43 12.97
N ARG A 2 -3.36 -4.57 12.94
CA ARG A 2 -1.90 -4.63 12.86
C ARG A 2 -1.47 -4.82 11.41
N PHE A 3 -0.41 -4.14 11.04
CA PHE A 3 0.15 -4.21 9.70
C PHE A 3 1.61 -4.65 9.77
N THR A 4 2.08 -5.43 8.80
CA THR A 4 3.43 -5.97 8.78
C THR A 4 4.23 -5.41 7.62
N HIS A 5 5.52 -5.16 7.84
CA HIS A 5 6.48 -4.79 6.79
C HIS A 5 7.70 -5.70 6.91
N LEU A 6 8.03 -6.38 5.82
CA LEU A 6 9.26 -7.18 5.72
C LEU A 6 10.32 -6.38 4.97
N SER A 7 11.55 -6.39 5.50
CA SER A 7 12.67 -5.67 4.89
C SER A 7 13.95 -6.47 4.93
N ALA A 8 14.74 -6.37 3.86
CA ALA A 8 16.11 -6.90 3.81
C ALA A 8 17.09 -6.08 4.66
N THR A 9 16.78 -4.80 4.89
CA THR A 9 17.63 -3.85 5.63
C THR A 9 16.87 -3.23 6.79
N GLN A 10 17.60 -2.73 7.79
CA GLN A 10 16.96 -2.04 8.90
C GLN A 10 16.37 -0.70 8.44
N VAL A 11 15.10 -0.45 8.75
CA VAL A 11 14.45 0.85 8.53
C VAL A 11 14.95 1.79 9.62
N LYS A 12 15.85 2.70 9.25
CA LYS A 12 16.44 3.67 10.19
C LYS A 12 15.56 4.90 10.34
N GLU A 13 15.05 5.39 9.23
CA GLU A 13 14.27 6.63 9.16
C GLU A 13 13.13 6.46 8.16
N PHE A 14 12.01 7.11 8.45
CA PHE A 14 10.90 7.23 7.52
C PHE A 14 10.90 8.63 6.93
N HIS A 15 10.98 8.74 5.61
CA HIS A 15 10.98 10.01 4.90
C HIS A 15 9.69 10.18 4.09
N THR A 16 9.12 11.37 4.17
CA THR A 16 8.04 11.78 3.26
C THR A 16 8.62 12.05 1.88
N PRO A 17 8.22 11.30 0.83
CA PRO A 17 8.77 11.49 -0.51
C PRO A 17 8.37 12.85 -1.08
N ARG A 18 9.28 13.50 -1.83
CA ARG A 18 8.97 14.79 -2.49
C ARG A 18 7.86 14.65 -3.53
N LYS A 19 7.89 13.56 -4.32
CA LYS A 19 6.88 13.24 -5.33
C LYS A 19 6.41 11.80 -5.18
N LEU A 20 5.11 11.57 -5.34
CA LEU A 20 4.50 10.25 -5.45
C LEU A 20 4.31 9.83 -6.92
N GLY A 21 4.21 10.80 -7.85
CA GLY A 21 4.16 10.59 -9.29
C GLY A 21 2.78 10.17 -9.83
N ILE A 22 2.71 10.03 -11.17
CA ILE A 22 1.55 9.55 -11.91
C ILE A 22 1.87 8.13 -12.40
N LYS A 23 1.24 7.11 -11.79
CA LYS A 23 1.57 5.69 -12.05
C LYS A 23 0.59 4.73 -11.37
N PRO A 24 0.68 3.41 -11.63
CA PRO A 24 -0.17 2.42 -10.96
C PRO A 24 -0.06 2.39 -9.42
N LYS A 25 1.13 2.62 -8.86
CA LYS A 25 1.39 2.64 -7.40
C LYS A 25 2.21 3.86 -6.97
N PRO A 26 1.95 4.47 -5.81
CA PRO A 26 2.67 5.67 -5.36
C PRO A 26 4.18 5.39 -5.13
N ALA A 27 5.03 6.38 -5.44
CA ALA A 27 6.50 6.30 -5.26
C ALA A 27 6.94 6.48 -3.82
N GLY A 28 8.03 5.82 -3.43
CA GLY A 28 8.77 6.17 -2.21
C GLY A 28 7.92 6.04 -0.93
N VAL A 29 6.91 5.17 -0.95
CA VAL A 29 6.04 4.90 0.19
C VAL A 29 6.53 3.66 0.92
N LEU A 30 6.25 3.59 2.22
CA LEU A 30 6.46 2.38 2.99
C LEU A 30 5.21 1.51 2.87
N TRP A 31 5.41 0.30 2.36
CA TRP A 31 4.35 -0.67 2.13
C TRP A 31 4.23 -1.63 3.31
N PHE A 32 3.00 -1.80 3.76
CA PHE A 32 2.62 -2.77 4.76
C PHE A 32 1.57 -3.73 4.21
N ALA A 33 1.62 -4.98 4.66
CA ALA A 33 0.55 -5.95 4.48
C ALA A 33 -0.38 -5.95 5.69
N CYS A 34 -1.64 -6.32 5.47
CA CYS A 34 -2.55 -6.62 6.58
C CYS A 34 -2.16 -7.95 7.20
N GLU A 35 -1.86 -7.95 8.51
CA GLU A 35 -1.49 -9.17 9.24
C GLU A 35 -0.40 -9.96 8.47
N ASP A 36 -0.61 -11.25 8.22
CA ASP A 36 0.33 -12.13 7.53
C ASP A 36 0.07 -12.25 6.01
N ALA A 37 -0.77 -11.39 5.43
CA ALA A 37 -1.22 -11.52 4.05
C ALA A 37 -0.08 -11.65 3.03
N TRP A 38 1.05 -10.98 3.26
CA TRP A 38 2.23 -11.10 2.40
C TRP A 38 2.94 -12.45 2.52
N ARG A 39 3.08 -12.99 3.75
CA ARG A 39 3.66 -14.31 3.97
C ARG A 39 2.79 -15.39 3.35
N THR A 40 1.47 -15.30 3.54
CA THR A 40 0.49 -16.19 2.90
C THR A 40 0.60 -16.13 1.38
N TRP A 41 0.63 -14.93 0.80
CA TRP A 41 0.76 -14.77 -0.64
C TRP A 41 2.06 -15.36 -1.21
N ILE A 42 3.21 -15.17 -0.53
CA ILE A 42 4.47 -15.81 -0.96
C ILE A 42 4.34 -17.34 -0.94
N LYS A 43 3.76 -17.89 0.12
CA LYS A 43 3.59 -19.34 0.24
C LYS A 43 2.67 -19.90 -0.85
N ASP A 44 1.54 -19.23 -1.08
CA ASP A 44 0.47 -19.75 -1.94
C ASP A 44 0.73 -19.50 -3.43
N GLU A 45 1.25 -18.31 -3.79
CA GLU A 45 1.38 -17.87 -5.20
C GLU A 45 2.81 -18.02 -5.73
N VAL A 46 3.83 -17.78 -4.90
CA VAL A 46 5.24 -17.96 -5.31
C VAL A 46 5.68 -19.41 -5.10
N GLY A 47 5.10 -20.12 -4.12
CA GLY A 47 5.39 -21.53 -3.84
C GLY A 47 6.81 -21.80 -3.33
N ASN A 48 7.54 -20.75 -2.93
CA ASN A 48 8.94 -20.86 -2.54
C ASN A 48 9.26 -20.00 -1.31
N GLU A 49 9.27 -20.63 -0.14
CA GLU A 49 9.60 -19.95 1.12
C GLU A 49 11.04 -19.42 1.19
N GLU A 50 11.95 -19.83 0.29
CA GLU A 50 13.28 -19.21 0.16
C GLU A 50 13.19 -17.70 -0.11
N TRP A 51 12.11 -17.24 -0.75
CA TRP A 51 11.85 -15.81 -0.94
C TRP A 51 11.75 -15.05 0.37
N LEU A 52 11.36 -15.70 1.47
CA LEU A 52 11.32 -15.05 2.78
C LEU A 52 12.72 -14.80 3.35
N LYS A 53 13.74 -15.58 2.95
CA LYS A 53 15.11 -15.45 3.47
C LYS A 53 15.80 -14.16 3.05
N GLN A 54 15.29 -13.47 2.04
CA GLN A 54 15.81 -12.15 1.66
C GLN A 54 15.47 -11.07 2.71
N TYR A 55 14.43 -11.29 3.52
CA TYR A 55 14.02 -10.37 4.57
C TYR A 55 14.73 -10.73 5.87
N LYS A 56 15.36 -9.72 6.50
CA LYS A 56 16.11 -9.86 7.76
C LYS A 56 15.41 -9.16 8.92
N TYR A 57 14.40 -8.38 8.62
CA TYR A 57 13.66 -7.59 9.59
C TYR A 57 12.16 -7.68 9.31
N GLU A 58 11.40 -7.73 10.39
CA GLU A 58 9.95 -7.63 10.39
C GLU A 58 9.55 -6.49 11.29
N TYR A 59 8.66 -5.64 10.79
CA TYR A 59 8.09 -4.53 11.54
C TYR A 59 6.59 -4.71 11.66
N THR A 60 6.08 -4.52 12.87
CA THR A 60 4.64 -4.38 13.12
C THR A 60 4.31 -2.91 13.30
N ALA A 61 3.30 -2.44 12.59
CA ALA A 61 2.78 -1.08 12.69
C ALA A 61 1.31 -1.07 13.12
N GLU A 62 0.97 -0.09 13.94
CA GLU A 62 -0.41 0.35 14.12
C GLU A 62 -0.60 1.65 13.37
N LEU A 63 -1.59 1.67 12.47
CA LEU A 63 -1.86 2.83 11.63
C LEU A 63 -3.18 3.49 12.03
N GLY A 64 -3.20 4.82 12.02
CA GLY A 64 -4.40 5.60 12.23
C GLY A 64 -5.26 5.63 10.97
N GLU A 65 -6.32 4.84 10.91
CA GLU A 65 -7.18 4.74 9.71
C GLU A 65 -7.76 6.09 9.26
N SER A 66 -8.02 7.02 10.18
CA SER A 66 -8.50 8.38 9.86
C SER A 66 -7.49 9.20 9.05
N LYS A 67 -6.22 8.84 9.04
CA LYS A 67 -5.13 9.45 8.25
C LYS A 67 -4.98 8.80 6.87
N LEU A 68 -5.69 7.71 6.59
CA LEU A 68 -5.58 6.95 5.35
C LEU A 68 -6.79 7.19 4.44
N ILE A 69 -6.59 6.98 3.16
CA ILE A 69 -7.66 6.77 2.18
C ILE A 69 -8.00 5.29 2.21
N VAL A 70 -9.23 4.93 2.54
CA VAL A 70 -9.63 3.52 2.70
C VAL A 70 -10.51 3.11 1.54
N LEU A 71 -10.04 2.15 0.74
CA LEU A 71 -10.78 1.56 -0.37
C LEU A 71 -11.18 0.14 0.00
N LYS A 72 -12.49 -0.12 0.08
CA LYS A 72 -13.03 -1.42 0.53
C LYS A 72 -14.05 -2.02 -0.45
N THR A 73 -14.69 -1.20 -1.27
CA THR A 73 -15.72 -1.61 -2.22
C THR A 73 -15.35 -1.20 -3.63
N TYR A 74 -16.01 -1.82 -4.63
CA TYR A 74 -15.91 -1.39 -6.02
C TYR A 74 -16.24 0.11 -6.18
N LYS A 75 -17.27 0.58 -5.46
CA LYS A 75 -17.71 1.99 -5.52
C LYS A 75 -16.61 2.93 -5.03
N ASP A 76 -15.95 2.61 -3.92
CA ASP A 76 -14.84 3.44 -3.41
C ASP A 76 -13.71 3.53 -4.45
N ILE A 77 -13.40 2.41 -5.11
CA ILE A 77 -12.34 2.33 -6.12
C ILE A 77 -12.73 3.14 -7.37
N GLN A 78 -13.97 3.01 -7.82
CA GLN A 78 -14.50 3.75 -8.96
C GLN A 78 -14.46 5.26 -8.70
N GLU A 79 -14.97 5.71 -7.55
CA GLU A 79 -14.97 7.13 -7.17
C GLU A 79 -13.55 7.67 -7.03
N PHE A 80 -12.65 6.88 -6.43
CA PHE A 80 -11.23 7.22 -6.33
C PHE A 80 -10.58 7.36 -7.71
N ASN A 81 -10.84 6.41 -8.61
CA ASN A 81 -10.33 6.43 -9.97
C ASN A 81 -10.83 7.64 -10.77
N THR A 82 -12.15 7.88 -10.77
CA THR A 82 -12.75 9.03 -11.45
C THR A 82 -12.18 10.35 -10.98
N LYS A 83 -11.85 10.46 -9.69
CA LYS A 83 -11.32 11.70 -9.12
C LYS A 83 -9.83 11.92 -9.41
N PHE A 84 -9.03 10.85 -9.43
CA PHE A 84 -7.57 10.95 -9.38
C PHE A 84 -6.83 10.24 -10.52
N SER A 85 -7.52 9.75 -11.54
CA SER A 85 -6.88 9.23 -12.75
C SER A 85 -5.90 10.25 -13.33
N GLY A 86 -4.80 9.76 -13.90
CA GLY A 86 -3.88 10.60 -14.67
C GLY A 86 -4.60 11.24 -15.86
N ASP A 87 -4.24 12.47 -16.21
CA ASP A 87 -4.93 13.26 -17.24
C ASP A 87 -4.88 12.61 -18.65
N GLU A 88 -3.95 11.67 -18.87
CA GLU A 88 -3.72 11.01 -20.16
C GLU A 88 -3.97 9.49 -20.12
N ASP A 89 -4.18 8.88 -18.95
CA ASP A 89 -4.32 7.43 -18.83
C ASP A 89 -5.15 7.01 -17.60
N TYR A 90 -6.31 6.39 -17.85
CA TYR A 90 -7.18 5.78 -16.84
C TYR A 90 -6.52 4.62 -16.08
N ASN A 91 -5.38 4.12 -16.56
CA ASN A 91 -4.61 3.06 -15.91
C ASN A 91 -3.62 3.57 -14.85
N THR A 92 -3.53 4.88 -14.65
CA THR A 92 -2.62 5.49 -13.67
C THR A 92 -3.37 6.43 -12.74
N ILE A 93 -2.82 6.61 -11.53
CA ILE A 93 -3.32 7.56 -10.56
C ILE A 93 -2.29 8.67 -10.38
N ASN A 94 -2.75 9.92 -10.35
CA ASN A 94 -1.94 11.07 -9.96
C ASN A 94 -1.83 11.12 -8.43
N TRP A 95 -0.87 10.39 -7.88
CA TRP A 95 -0.69 10.27 -6.43
C TRP A 95 -0.26 11.59 -5.77
N ASP A 96 0.44 12.46 -6.50
CA ASP A 96 0.77 13.80 -6.01
C ASP A 96 -0.50 14.62 -5.77
N ARG A 97 -1.47 14.54 -6.69
CA ARG A 97 -2.80 15.13 -6.54
C ARG A 97 -3.59 14.49 -5.41
N VAL A 98 -3.59 13.15 -5.31
CA VAL A 98 -4.21 12.42 -4.19
C VAL A 98 -3.74 12.97 -2.84
N ARG A 99 -2.42 13.03 -2.63
CA ARG A 99 -1.84 13.55 -1.40
C ARG A 99 -2.25 15.00 -1.15
N LYS A 100 -2.13 15.87 -2.17
CA LYS A 100 -2.41 17.30 -2.05
C LYS A 100 -3.87 17.59 -1.72
N GLU A 101 -4.82 16.96 -2.41
CA GLU A 101 -6.24 17.26 -2.27
C GLU A 101 -6.89 16.59 -1.05
N THR A 102 -6.43 15.40 -0.68
CA THR A 102 -7.03 14.67 0.44
C THR A 102 -6.40 15.04 1.79
N GLY A 103 -5.16 15.54 1.78
CA GLY A 103 -4.36 15.74 2.99
C GLY A 103 -4.08 14.44 3.75
N LYS A 104 -4.29 13.28 3.11
CA LYS A 104 -4.08 11.96 3.72
C LYS A 104 -2.63 11.54 3.61
N SER A 105 -2.26 10.61 4.47
CA SER A 105 -0.89 10.16 4.73
C SER A 105 -0.58 8.81 4.10
N GLY A 106 -1.58 8.17 3.49
CA GLY A 106 -1.45 6.89 2.84
C GLY A 106 -2.75 6.40 2.22
N ILE A 107 -2.66 5.25 1.57
CA ILE A 107 -3.80 4.53 0.99
C ILE A 107 -3.86 3.12 1.58
N PHE A 108 -5.06 2.67 1.90
CA PHE A 108 -5.36 1.34 2.41
C PHE A 108 -6.36 0.64 1.47
N VAL A 109 -5.85 -0.33 0.72
CA VAL A 109 -6.68 -1.27 -0.07
C VAL A 109 -7.05 -2.46 0.81
N LYS A 110 -8.28 -2.46 1.35
CA LYS A 110 -8.78 -3.48 2.27
C LYS A 110 -9.10 -4.80 1.57
N ASN A 111 -9.72 -4.72 0.40
CA ASN A 111 -10.05 -5.88 -0.42
C ASN A 111 -9.35 -5.73 -1.77
N PRO A 112 -8.27 -6.49 -2.06
CA PRO A 112 -7.53 -6.44 -3.32
C PRO A 112 -8.14 -7.34 -4.43
N ARG A 113 -9.12 -8.19 -4.09
CA ARG A 113 -9.65 -9.27 -4.95
C ARG A 113 -11.05 -8.99 -5.50
N ILE A 114 -11.49 -7.73 -5.49
CA ILE A 114 -12.74 -7.33 -6.16
C ILE A 114 -12.58 -7.53 -7.68
N PHE A 115 -13.09 -8.65 -8.19
CA PHE A 115 -12.89 -9.10 -9.58
C PHE A 115 -13.20 -8.02 -10.62
N LYS A 116 -14.38 -7.39 -10.51
CA LYS A 116 -14.79 -6.32 -11.42
C LYS A 116 -13.84 -5.12 -11.38
N ALA A 117 -13.37 -4.71 -10.20
CA ALA A 117 -12.42 -3.59 -10.09
C ALA A 117 -11.05 -3.92 -10.73
N ARG A 118 -10.62 -5.18 -10.68
CA ARG A 118 -9.37 -5.62 -11.34
C ARG A 118 -9.47 -5.56 -12.87
N GLN A 119 -10.66 -5.84 -13.41
CA GLN A 119 -10.93 -5.72 -14.85
C GLN A 119 -11.04 -4.25 -15.27
N ASP A 120 -11.73 -3.44 -14.48
CA ASP A 120 -12.06 -2.06 -14.87
C ASP A 120 -10.93 -1.05 -14.58
N PHE A 121 -10.02 -1.33 -13.63
CA PHE A 121 -8.99 -0.39 -13.19
C PHE A 121 -7.60 -1.04 -13.10
N LEU A 122 -6.77 -0.86 -14.12
CA LEU A 122 -5.46 -1.52 -14.21
C LEU A 122 -4.52 -1.16 -13.04
N TRP A 123 -4.55 0.09 -12.56
CA TRP A 123 -3.74 0.49 -11.41
C TRP A 123 -4.07 -0.35 -10.17
N TYR A 124 -5.34 -0.65 -9.96
CA TYR A 124 -5.81 -1.41 -8.80
C TYR A 124 -5.43 -2.89 -8.91
N SER A 125 -5.36 -3.45 -10.12
CA SER A 125 -4.87 -4.81 -10.35
C SER A 125 -3.44 -5.04 -9.86
N SER A 126 -2.65 -3.99 -9.72
CA SER A 126 -1.31 -4.09 -9.15
C SER A 126 -1.29 -4.39 -7.64
N PHE A 127 -2.43 -4.29 -6.94
CA PHE A 127 -2.54 -4.62 -5.52
C PHE A 127 -2.98 -6.09 -5.38
N ASP A 128 -2.04 -6.97 -5.05
CA ASP A 128 -2.28 -8.42 -4.99
C ASP A 128 -2.85 -8.87 -3.64
N ILE A 129 -2.56 -8.10 -2.59
CA ILE A 129 -2.91 -8.39 -1.21
C ILE A 129 -3.49 -7.17 -0.50
N CYS A 130 -4.14 -7.40 0.64
CA CYS A 130 -4.56 -6.35 1.55
C CYS A 130 -3.32 -5.57 1.98
N SER A 131 -3.26 -4.29 1.63
CA SER A 131 -2.03 -3.51 1.71
C SER A 131 -2.28 -2.04 2.01
N VAL A 132 -1.31 -1.46 2.73
CA VAL A 132 -1.28 -0.04 3.07
C VAL A 132 0.02 0.56 2.56
N GLY A 133 -0.08 1.57 1.70
CA GLY A 133 1.05 2.40 1.31
C GLY A 133 1.03 3.70 2.11
N VAL A 134 2.07 3.94 2.92
CA VAL A 134 2.19 5.13 3.77
C VAL A 134 3.28 6.05 3.23
N TRP A 135 2.94 7.31 2.97
CA TRP A 135 3.86 8.35 2.50
C TRP A 135 4.09 9.48 3.51
N SER A 136 3.46 9.43 4.69
CA SER A 136 3.72 10.35 5.79
C SER A 136 3.65 9.62 7.14
N SER A 137 4.60 9.90 8.04
CA SER A 137 4.74 9.19 9.32
C SER A 137 3.61 9.48 10.30
N ASP A 138 2.83 10.54 10.11
CA ASP A 138 1.72 10.90 10.99
C ASP A 138 0.54 9.89 10.93
N ALA A 139 0.54 8.97 9.95
CA ALA A 139 -0.35 7.80 9.99
C ALA A 139 0.14 6.69 10.94
N ILE A 140 1.41 6.68 11.32
CA ILE A 140 2.04 5.61 12.09
C ILE A 140 1.92 5.94 13.59
N ARG A 141 1.12 5.15 14.32
CA ARG A 141 0.95 5.29 15.77
C ARG A 141 2.01 4.54 16.55
N SER A 142 2.40 3.37 16.05
CA SER A 142 3.50 2.58 16.58
C SER A 142 4.17 1.84 15.43
N PHE A 143 5.48 1.61 15.57
CA PHE A 143 6.31 0.91 14.60
C PHE A 143 7.42 0.17 15.35
N VAL A 144 7.26 -1.14 15.50
CA VAL A 144 8.16 -1.98 16.29
C VAL A 144 8.81 -3.00 15.37
N GLY A 145 10.15 -2.98 15.31
CA GLY A 145 10.95 -3.87 14.48
C GLY A 145 11.62 -4.97 15.29
N LYS A 146 11.72 -6.15 14.70
CA LYS A 146 12.59 -7.25 15.18
C LYS A 146 13.41 -7.79 14.01
N LYS A 147 14.59 -8.34 14.33
CA LYS A 147 15.38 -9.13 13.38
C LYS A 147 14.77 -10.53 13.28
N ILE A 148 14.70 -11.09 12.08
CA ILE A 148 14.17 -12.43 11.78
C ILE A 148 15.20 -13.28 11.04
#